data_AF-R7PDG2-F1
#
_entry.id   AF-R7PDG2-F1
#
_cell.length_a   1.000
_cell.length_b   1.000
_cell.length_c   1.000
_cell.angle_alpha   90.00
_cell.angle_beta   90.00
_cell.angle_gamma   90.00
#
_symmetry.space_group_name_H-M   'P 1'
#
loop_
_entity.id
_entity.type
_entity.pdbx_description
1 polymer ?
#
loop_
_entity_poly.entity_id
_entity_poly.type
_entity_poly.pdbx_seq_one_letter_code
_entity_poly.pdbx_strand_id
1 'polypeptide(L)'
;MNNFYTYARNLCVVLLAVFAFSSCEEENYYVRDRLLGSWRVVETDDYNATYYPGDVFYFGRNNRFIAYMGDFAYTGTYRVTREYDGDVITVWYDDRPGQIAFMARIDALGSTYTRWYMIDYESGRQYTLRLVYV
;
A
#
# COMPACT_ATOMS: atom_id res chain seq x y z
N MET A 1 20.53 31.64 -38.15
CA MET A 1 20.44 31.20 -36.74
C MET A 1 18.96 31.10 -36.41
N ASN A 2 18.36 29.90 -36.18
CA ASN A 2 17.04 29.79 -35.51
C ASN A 2 16.47 28.37 -35.36
N ASN A 3 16.95 27.36 -36.11
CA ASN A 3 16.34 26.02 -36.01
C ASN A 3 16.85 25.22 -34.79
N PHE A 4 18.14 25.34 -34.45
CA PHE A 4 18.75 24.58 -33.35
C PHE A 4 18.15 24.94 -31.98
N TYR A 5 17.89 26.23 -31.72
CA TYR A 5 17.26 26.70 -30.48
C TYR A 5 15.81 26.22 -30.35
N THR A 6 15.07 26.15 -31.47
CA THR A 6 13.69 25.67 -31.50
C THR A 6 13.62 24.16 -31.20
N TYR A 7 14.53 23.36 -31.78
CA TYR A 7 14.61 21.93 -31.49
C TYR A 7 15.03 21.65 -30.05
N ALA A 8 16.03 22.38 -29.52
CA ALA A 8 16.47 22.25 -28.13
C ALA A 8 15.35 22.60 -27.14
N ARG A 9 14.60 23.69 -27.41
CA ARG A 9 13.45 24.08 -26.58
C ARG A 9 12.35 23.01 -26.59
N ASN A 10 12.01 22.48 -27.76
CA ASN A 10 10.98 21.43 -27.86
C ASN A 10 11.41 20.14 -27.15
N LEU A 11 12.69 19.77 -27.23
CA LEU A 11 13.24 18.63 -26.51
C LEU A 11 13.15 18.82 -24.98
N CYS A 12 13.48 20.01 -24.47
CA CYS A 12 13.34 20.33 -23.04
C CYS A 12 11.88 20.26 -22.56
N VAL A 13 10.93 20.72 -23.37
CA VAL A 13 9.50 20.63 -23.04
C VAL A 13 9.02 19.18 -22.99
N VAL A 14 9.46 18.35 -23.95
CA VAL A 14 9.14 16.91 -23.94
C VAL A 14 9.77 16.21 -22.75
N LEU A 15 11.04 16.49 -22.43
CA LEU A 15 11.71 15.90 -21.27
C LEU A 15 11.02 16.29 -19.96
N LEU A 16 10.69 17.57 -19.77
CA LEU A 16 9.95 18.04 -18.59
C LEU A 16 8.56 17.39 -18.47
N ALA A 17 7.85 17.23 -19.59
CA ALA A 17 6.58 16.52 -19.60
C ALA A 17 6.76 15.05 -19.21
N VAL A 18 7.75 14.35 -19.76
CA VAL A 18 8.04 12.95 -19.41
C VAL A 18 8.34 12.80 -17.91
N PHE A 19 9.17 13.67 -17.32
CA PHE A 19 9.44 13.64 -15.87
C PHE A 19 8.22 13.98 -15.00
N ALA A 20 7.38 14.90 -15.46
CA ALA A 20 6.16 15.28 -14.73
C ALA A 20 5.10 14.16 -14.75
N PHE A 21 5.02 13.37 -15.83
CA PHE A 21 4.07 12.26 -15.95
C PHE A 21 4.62 10.92 -15.44
N SER A 22 5.95 10.72 -15.39
CA SER A 22 6.56 9.48 -14.91
C SER A 22 6.73 9.42 -13.38
N SER A 23 6.49 10.52 -12.66
CA SER A 23 6.62 10.59 -11.19
C SER A 23 5.29 10.48 -10.43
N CYS A 24 4.18 10.25 -11.14
CA CYS A 24 2.93 9.91 -10.49
C CYS A 24 2.96 8.40 -10.19
N GLU A 25 3.26 8.03 -8.95
CA GLU A 25 2.99 6.67 -8.47
C GLU A 25 1.50 6.39 -8.68
N GLU A 26 1.19 5.62 -9.73
CA GLU A 26 -0.17 5.35 -10.13
C GLU A 26 -0.84 4.45 -9.07
N GLU A 27 -1.93 4.95 -8.49
CA GLU A 27 -2.75 4.16 -7.56
C GLU A 27 -3.32 2.95 -8.31
N ASN A 28 -3.05 1.75 -7.81
CA ASN A 28 -3.56 0.52 -8.41
C ASN A 28 -5.02 0.28 -7.97
N TYR A 29 -5.95 0.95 -8.66
CA TYR A 29 -7.39 0.85 -8.38
C TYR A 29 -7.94 -0.58 -8.52
N TYR A 30 -7.38 -1.40 -9.41
CA TYR A 30 -7.84 -2.79 -9.60
C TYR A 30 -7.60 -3.64 -8.34
N VAL A 31 -6.40 -3.55 -7.76
CA VAL A 31 -6.06 -4.27 -6.52
C VAL A 31 -6.79 -3.66 -5.34
N ARG A 32 -6.85 -2.33 -5.27
CA ARG A 32 -7.58 -1.61 -4.22
C ARG A 32 -9.02 -2.07 -4.10
N ASP A 33 -9.74 -2.15 -5.23
CA ASP A 33 -11.14 -2.54 -5.24
C ASP A 33 -11.36 -4.00 -4.78
N ARG A 34 -10.37 -4.88 -5.02
CA ARG A 34 -10.39 -6.27 -4.53
C ARG A 34 -10.07 -6.40 -3.04
N LEU A 35 -9.42 -5.40 -2.44
CA LEU A 35 -9.13 -5.36 -1.01
C LEU A 35 -10.30 -4.81 -0.18
N LEU A 36 -11.30 -4.16 -0.79
CA LEU A 36 -12.41 -3.55 -0.07
C LEU A 36 -13.16 -4.54 0.83
N GLY A 37 -13.46 -4.13 2.05
CA GLY A 37 -14.09 -4.97 3.07
C GLY A 37 -13.10 -5.41 4.14
N SER A 38 -13.42 -6.50 4.82
CA SER A 38 -12.71 -6.96 6.01
C SER A 38 -11.88 -8.21 5.72
N TRP A 39 -10.65 -8.22 6.22
CA TRP A 39 -9.69 -9.30 6.09
C TRP A 39 -9.20 -9.71 7.46
N ARG A 40 -9.50 -10.94 7.87
CA ARG A 40 -9.04 -11.50 9.14
C ARG A 40 -7.69 -12.17 8.97
N VAL A 41 -6.74 -11.86 9.83
CA VAL A 41 -5.46 -12.56 9.95
C VAL A 41 -5.71 -13.98 10.47
N VAL A 42 -5.17 -14.98 9.78
CA VAL A 42 -5.31 -16.41 10.16
C VAL A 42 -3.98 -17.08 10.48
N GLU A 43 -2.87 -16.57 9.96
CA GLU A 43 -1.53 -17.11 10.18
C GLU A 43 -0.48 -16.00 10.08
N THR A 44 0.59 -16.14 10.85
CA THR A 44 1.79 -15.29 10.82
C THR A 44 3.02 -16.19 10.76
N ASP A 45 3.99 -15.83 9.92
CA ASP A 45 5.26 -16.57 9.79
C ASP A 45 6.34 -16.09 10.79
N ASP A 46 6.04 -15.13 11.67
CA ASP A 46 6.94 -14.64 12.74
C ASP A 46 6.19 -14.54 14.08
N TYR A 47 6.80 -15.11 15.14
CA TYR A 47 6.32 -15.03 16.53
C TYR A 47 6.29 -13.61 17.10
N ASN A 48 7.05 -12.70 16.48
CA ASN A 48 7.13 -11.29 16.84
C ASN A 48 6.29 -10.40 15.91
N ALA A 49 5.34 -10.94 15.15
CA ALA A 49 4.45 -10.08 14.37
C ALA A 49 3.65 -9.12 15.27
N THR A 50 3.40 -7.91 14.77
CA THR A 50 2.53 -6.93 15.46
C THR A 50 1.08 -7.40 15.50
N TYR A 51 0.65 -8.11 14.44
CA TYR A 51 -0.71 -8.61 14.27
C TYR A 51 -0.75 -10.14 14.43
N TYR A 52 -1.84 -10.62 15.02
CA TYR A 52 -2.03 -12.03 15.39
C TYR A 52 -3.27 -12.62 14.73
N PRO A 53 -3.36 -13.97 14.63
CA PRO A 53 -4.56 -14.63 14.19
C PRO A 53 -5.80 -14.18 14.98
N GLY A 54 -6.82 -13.70 14.27
CA GLY A 54 -8.03 -13.11 14.85
C GLY A 54 -8.17 -11.61 14.59
N ASP A 55 -7.07 -10.89 14.41
CA ASP A 55 -7.07 -9.47 14.07
C ASP A 55 -7.71 -9.24 12.70
N VAL A 56 -8.37 -8.08 12.52
CA VAL A 56 -9.13 -7.77 11.31
C VAL A 56 -8.70 -6.44 10.72
N PHE A 57 -8.40 -6.43 9.43
CA PHE A 57 -8.12 -5.22 8.67
C PHE A 57 -9.32 -4.87 7.77
N TYR A 58 -9.80 -3.64 7.86
CA TYR A 58 -10.90 -3.13 7.07
C TYR A 58 -10.41 -2.04 6.10
N PHE A 59 -10.78 -2.18 4.83
CA PHE A 59 -10.49 -1.23 3.75
C PHE A 59 -11.78 -0.61 3.22
N GLY A 60 -11.91 0.70 3.42
CA GLY A 60 -13.01 1.51 2.92
C GLY A 60 -12.74 2.12 1.54
N ARG A 61 -13.81 2.43 0.80
CA ARG A 61 -13.76 3.07 -0.55
C ARG A 61 -13.19 4.49 -0.54
N ASN A 62 -13.23 5.18 0.60
CA ASN A 62 -12.71 6.53 0.81
C ASN A 62 -11.26 6.53 1.28
N ASN A 63 -10.48 5.49 0.93
CA ASN A 63 -9.12 5.26 1.38
C ASN A 63 -8.98 5.16 2.91
N ARG A 64 -10.07 4.82 3.61
CA ARG A 64 -10.05 4.59 5.05
C ARG A 64 -9.52 3.19 5.38
N PHE A 65 -8.60 3.13 6.33
CA PHE A 65 -8.11 1.89 6.90
C PHE A 65 -8.48 1.78 8.38
N ILE A 66 -8.82 0.58 8.83
CA ILE A 66 -8.99 0.27 10.25
C ILE A 66 -8.37 -1.09 10.55
N ALA A 67 -7.51 -1.18 11.56
CA ALA A 67 -7.00 -2.43 12.10
C ALA A 67 -7.62 -2.68 13.47
N TYR A 68 -8.43 -3.73 13.59
CA TYR A 68 -9.02 -4.22 14.84
C TYR A 68 -8.11 -5.29 15.45
N MET A 69 -7.61 -5.04 16.66
CA MET A 69 -6.71 -5.92 17.42
C MET A 69 -7.34 -6.19 18.79
N GLY A 70 -8.18 -7.23 18.86
CA GLY A 70 -9.01 -7.50 20.03
C GLY A 70 -9.94 -6.32 20.36
N ASP A 71 -9.75 -5.72 21.53
CA ASP A 71 -10.55 -4.58 22.02
C ASP A 71 -10.04 -3.21 21.53
N PHE A 72 -8.93 -3.18 20.80
CA PHE A 72 -8.33 -1.95 20.30
C PHE A 72 -8.52 -1.81 18.79
N ALA A 73 -8.61 -0.57 18.32
CA ALA A 73 -8.64 -0.28 16.89
C ALA A 73 -7.71 0.88 16.56
N TYR A 74 -6.86 0.70 15.55
CA TYR A 74 -6.11 1.78 14.93
C TYR A 74 -6.78 2.18 13.63
N THR A 75 -6.86 3.47 13.40
CA THR A 75 -7.51 4.01 12.22
C THR A 75 -6.52 4.83 11.42
N GLY A 76 -6.67 4.79 10.10
CA GLY A 76 -5.73 5.43 9.21
C GLY A 76 -6.25 5.62 7.81
N THR A 77 -5.34 5.93 6.91
CA THR A 77 -5.57 5.92 5.47
C THR A 77 -4.66 4.91 4.80
N TYR A 78 -5.04 4.47 3.60
CA TYR A 78 -4.22 3.56 2.81
C TYR A 78 -4.16 4.00 1.35
N ARG A 79 -3.11 3.54 0.67
CA ARG A 79 -2.95 3.61 -0.78
C ARG A 79 -2.43 2.27 -1.27
N VAL A 80 -2.78 1.92 -2.49
CA VAL A 80 -2.18 0.78 -3.18
C VAL A 80 -1.42 1.29 -4.41
N THR A 81 -0.15 0.94 -4.54
CA THR A 81 0.70 1.30 -5.68
C THR A 81 1.23 0.05 -6.37
N ARG A 82 1.60 0.18 -7.65
CA ARG A 82 2.34 -0.84 -8.37
C ARG A 82 3.84 -0.54 -8.27
N GLU A 83 4.58 -1.41 -7.60
CA GLU A 83 6.04 -1.35 -7.52
C GLU A 83 6.70 -2.40 -8.43
N TYR A 84 8.04 -2.38 -8.52
CA TYR A 84 8.79 -3.26 -9.42
C TYR A 84 8.57 -4.75 -9.11
N ASP A 85 8.41 -5.09 -7.83
CA ASP A 85 8.32 -6.46 -7.33
C ASP A 85 6.89 -6.89 -6.95
N GLY A 86 5.88 -6.03 -7.10
CA GLY A 86 4.50 -6.39 -6.83
C GLY A 86 3.57 -5.20 -6.55
N ASP A 87 2.38 -5.51 -6.06
CA ASP A 87 1.44 -4.50 -5.57
C ASP A 87 1.71 -4.26 -4.09
N VAL A 88 1.79 -2.99 -3.69
CA VAL A 88 2.15 -2.60 -2.32
C VAL A 88 1.01 -1.78 -1.72
N ILE A 89 0.59 -2.17 -0.52
CA ILE A 89 -0.33 -1.41 0.31
C ILE A 89 0.50 -0.58 1.28
N THR A 90 0.34 0.74 1.26
CA THR A 90 0.97 1.65 2.22
C THR A 90 -0.10 2.21 3.14
N VAL A 91 0.13 2.14 4.45
CA VAL A 91 -0.82 2.60 5.48
C VAL A 91 -0.21 3.71 6.33
N TRP A 92 -1.02 4.71 6.67
CA TRP A 92 -0.68 5.81 7.58
C TRP A 92 -1.73 5.88 8.69
N TYR A 93 -1.32 5.82 9.96
CA TYR A 93 -2.24 5.98 11.08
C TYR A 93 -2.54 7.45 11.37
N ASP A 94 -3.77 7.71 11.85
CA ASP A 94 -4.27 9.06 12.11
C ASP A 94 -3.54 9.76 13.28
N ASP A 95 -3.00 8.97 14.22
CA ASP A 95 -2.25 9.48 15.36
C ASP A 95 -0.84 9.96 14.99
N ARG A 96 -0.34 9.58 13.81
CA ARG A 96 0.95 9.98 13.24
C ARG A 96 0.84 10.33 11.75
N PRO A 97 0.12 11.42 11.41
CA PRO A 97 -0.11 11.78 10.03
C PRO A 97 1.20 12.08 9.29
N GLY A 98 1.33 11.50 8.09
CA GLY A 98 2.52 11.66 7.24
C GLY A 98 3.66 10.67 7.52
N GLN A 99 3.57 9.87 8.59
CA GLN A 99 4.49 8.75 8.83
C GLN A 99 3.85 7.45 8.36
N ILE A 100 4.57 6.70 7.52
CA ILE A 100 4.13 5.37 7.08
C ILE A 100 4.12 4.47 8.31
N ALA A 101 2.97 3.88 8.64
CA ALA A 101 2.85 2.91 9.71
C ALA A 101 3.43 1.55 9.27
N PHE A 102 2.98 1.06 8.13
CA PHE A 102 3.52 -0.13 7.49
C PHE A 102 3.35 -0.10 5.98
N MET A 103 4.17 -0.90 5.29
CA MET A 103 4.01 -1.28 3.90
C MET A 103 3.77 -2.79 3.82
N ALA A 104 2.85 -3.22 2.98
CA ALA A 104 2.50 -4.61 2.79
C ALA A 104 2.58 -4.96 1.30
N ARG A 105 3.59 -5.73 0.90
CA ARG A 105 3.65 -6.28 -0.46
C ARG A 105 2.71 -7.46 -0.56
N ILE A 106 1.84 -7.45 -1.56
CA ILE A 106 0.89 -8.52 -1.82
C ILE A 106 1.58 -9.65 -2.57
N ASP A 107 1.95 -10.71 -1.88
CA ASP A 107 2.55 -11.90 -2.48
C ASP A 107 1.50 -12.78 -3.19
N ALA A 108 0.24 -12.77 -2.71
CA ALA A 108 -0.88 -13.45 -3.35
C ALA A 108 -2.22 -12.76 -3.07
N LEU A 109 -3.11 -12.70 -4.07
CA LEU A 109 -4.46 -12.14 -3.95
C LEU A 109 -5.51 -13.01 -4.66
N GLY A 110 -6.21 -13.82 -3.88
CA GLY A 110 -7.38 -14.60 -4.30
C GLY A 110 -8.69 -13.81 -4.17
N SER A 111 -9.82 -14.52 -4.30
CA SER A 111 -11.15 -13.95 -4.05
C SER A 111 -11.49 -13.85 -2.58
N THR A 112 -10.96 -14.77 -1.76
CA THR A 112 -11.24 -14.87 -0.32
C THR A 112 -9.99 -15.05 0.53
N TYR A 113 -8.79 -15.00 -0.09
CA TYR A 113 -7.52 -15.12 0.61
C TYR A 113 -6.51 -14.11 0.07
N THR A 114 -5.59 -13.67 0.93
CA THR A 114 -4.43 -12.90 0.51
C THR A 114 -3.24 -13.19 1.43
N ARG A 115 -2.03 -13.04 0.90
CA ARG A 115 -0.78 -13.19 1.66
C ARG A 115 0.04 -11.93 1.47
N TRP A 116 0.48 -11.34 2.57
CA TRP A 116 1.22 -10.08 2.56
C TRP A 116 2.57 -10.24 3.24
N TYR A 117 3.61 -9.71 2.61
CA TYR A 117 4.90 -9.47 3.24
C TYR A 117 4.90 -8.05 3.82
N MET A 118 4.99 -7.96 5.14
CA MET A 118 4.86 -6.71 5.90
C MET A 118 6.23 -6.13 6.22
N ILE A 119 6.35 -4.81 6.09
CA ILE A 119 7.40 -3.97 6.66
C ILE A 119 6.69 -3.00 7.60
N ASP A 120 6.79 -3.27 8.90
CA ASP A 120 6.12 -2.51 9.96
C ASP A 120 7.12 -1.50 10.54
N TYR A 121 6.94 -0.22 10.22
CA TYR A 121 7.86 0.85 10.61
C TYR A 121 7.67 1.26 12.07
N GLU A 122 6.48 1.04 12.63
CA GLU A 122 6.19 1.33 14.04
C GLU A 122 6.95 0.40 14.99
N SER A 123 7.01 -0.89 14.64
CA SER A 123 7.72 -1.91 15.42
C SER A 123 9.15 -2.19 14.93
N GLY A 124 9.49 -1.75 13.72
CA GLY A 124 10.76 -2.06 13.06
C GLY A 124 10.88 -3.54 12.65
N ARG A 125 9.76 -4.21 12.39
CA ARG A 125 9.70 -5.66 12.13
C ARG A 125 9.29 -5.97 10.69
N GLN A 126 9.68 -7.16 10.23
CA GLN A 126 9.28 -7.69 8.93
C GLN A 126 8.74 -9.10 9.14
N TYR A 127 7.54 -9.36 8.64
CA TYR A 127 6.84 -10.63 8.86
C TYR A 127 5.83 -10.86 7.75
N THR A 128 5.33 -12.08 7.63
CA THR A 128 4.34 -12.42 6.61
C THR A 128 3.00 -12.72 7.28
N LEU A 129 1.92 -12.17 6.73
CA LEU A 129 0.56 -12.43 7.16
C LEU A 129 -0.20 -13.20 6.09
N ARG A 130 -1.02 -14.15 6.53
CA ARG A 130 -2.07 -14.73 5.70
C ARG A 130 -3.41 -14.27 6.23
N LEU A 131 -4.25 -13.78 5.31
CA LEU A 131 -5.55 -13.21 5.63
C LEU A 131 -6.65 -13.85 4.79
N VAL A 132 -7.84 -13.91 5.36
CA VAL A 132 -9.06 -14.37 4.69
C VAL A 132 -10.14 -13.31 4.76
N TYR A 133 -10.96 -13.24 3.71
CA TYR A 133 -12.08 -12.32 3.64
C TYR A 133 -13.18 -12.71 4.64
N VAL A 134 -13.79 -11.74 5.31
CA VAL A 134 -14.86 -11.94 6.32
C VAL A 134 -16.03 -10.98 6.18
#